data_AF-A0A3M1RGY3-F1
#
_entry.id   AF-A0A3M1RGY3-F1
#
_cell.length_a   1.000
_cell.length_b   1.000
_cell.length_c   1.000
_cell.angle_alpha   90.00
_cell.angle_beta   90.00
_cell.angle_gamma   90.00
#
_symmetry.space_group_name_H-M   'P 1'
#
loop_
_entity.id
_entity.type
_entity.pdbx_description
1 polymer ?
#
loop_
_entity_poly.entity_id
_entity_poly.type
_entity_poly.pdbx_seq_one_letter_code
_entity_poly.pdbx_strand_id
1 'polypeptide(L)'
;MHEAMHDERGFTLIELMIVVAIIGILAAIAVPNFIAYRNRSKVASVVSTTSSIRAALAAYAADDDNQYYPDSISGYSGLKDLVNSYGGNLPDTSTAAGFNFSSYNATNNDTTSTYSLVLTVNGVPNDLEGKKLTVTPSGVTKETQ
;
A
#
# COMPACT_ATOMS: atom_id res chain seq x y z
N MET A 1 -39.22 18.31 -56.08
CA MET A 1 -38.32 17.42 -55.31
C MET A 1 -37.93 18.22 -54.08
N HIS A 2 -38.38 17.79 -52.89
CA HIS A 2 -38.13 18.50 -51.64
C HIS A 2 -36.73 18.14 -51.15
N GLU A 3 -35.84 19.12 -51.14
CA GLU A 3 -34.53 19.02 -50.54
C GLU A 3 -34.69 19.28 -49.04
N ALA A 4 -34.49 18.24 -48.22
CA ALA A 4 -34.52 18.38 -46.78
C ALA A 4 -33.22 19.10 -46.33
N MET A 5 -33.33 20.36 -45.92
CA MET A 5 -32.23 21.09 -45.29
C MET A 5 -31.84 20.40 -43.98
N HIS A 6 -30.61 19.91 -43.92
CA HIS A 6 -30.00 19.45 -42.68
C HIS A 6 -29.63 20.68 -41.85
N ASP A 7 -30.26 20.83 -40.68
CA ASP A 7 -29.94 21.85 -39.68
C ASP A 7 -28.67 21.44 -38.93
N GLU A 8 -27.51 21.77 -39.49
CA GLU A 8 -26.21 21.54 -38.83
C GLU A 8 -26.03 22.55 -37.69
N ARG A 9 -26.58 22.24 -36.51
CA ARG A 9 -26.37 23.02 -35.29
C ARG A 9 -24.93 22.83 -34.79
N GLY A 10 -24.06 23.77 -35.11
CA GLY A 10 -22.72 23.86 -34.52
C GLY A 10 -22.76 24.32 -33.06
N PHE A 11 -21.86 23.77 -32.24
CA PHE A 11 -21.65 24.21 -30.85
C PHE A 11 -21.15 25.66 -30.82
N THR A 12 -21.71 26.51 -29.95
CA THR A 12 -21.22 27.88 -29.84
C THR A 12 -19.90 27.93 -29.06
N LEU A 13 -18.99 28.83 -29.46
CA LEU A 13 -17.73 29.05 -28.73
C LEU A 13 -17.99 29.48 -27.27
N ILE A 14 -19.05 30.25 -27.03
CA ILE A 14 -19.41 30.70 -25.69
C ILE A 14 -19.89 29.55 -24.79
N GLU A 15 -20.66 28.59 -25.34
CA GLU A 15 -21.04 27.38 -24.60
C GLU A 15 -19.81 26.58 -24.19
N LEU A 16 -18.85 26.41 -25.11
CA LEU A 16 -17.60 25.71 -24.79
C LEU A 16 -16.81 26.44 -23.70
N MET A 17 -16.71 27.77 -23.78
CA MET A 17 -15.96 28.59 -22.82
C MET A 17 -16.55 28.53 -21.40
N ILE A 18 -17.88 28.55 -21.26
CA ILE A 18 -18.52 28.44 -19.94
C ILE A 18 -18.31 27.04 -19.36
N VAL A 19 -18.40 26.00 -20.18
CA VAL A 19 -18.18 24.61 -19.74
C VAL A 19 -16.77 24.43 -19.20
N VAL A 20 -15.73 24.89 -19.91
CA VAL A 20 -14.35 24.78 -19.41
C VAL A 20 -14.10 25.62 -18.17
N ALA A 21 -14.77 26.78 -18.02
CA ALA A 21 -14.67 27.61 -16.82
C ALA A 21 -15.24 26.89 -15.59
N ILE A 22 -16.41 26.27 -15.71
CA ILE A 22 -17.03 25.50 -14.62
C ILE A 22 -16.19 24.28 -14.27
N ILE A 23 -15.73 23.51 -15.26
CA ILE A 23 -14.84 22.36 -15.04
C ILE A 23 -13.54 22.80 -14.35
N GLY A 24 -12.98 23.96 -14.73
CA GLY A 24 -11.79 24.52 -14.09
C GLY A 24 -11.98 24.78 -12.59
N ILE A 25 -13.11 25.37 -12.19
CA ILE A 25 -13.45 25.62 -10.78
C ILE A 25 -13.59 24.30 -10.02
N LEU A 26 -14.31 23.32 -10.59
CA LEU A 26 -14.49 22.01 -9.98
C LEU A 26 -13.14 21.27 -9.83
N ALA A 27 -12.31 21.30 -10.87
CA ALA A 27 -10.99 20.66 -10.86
C ALA A 27 -10.06 21.28 -9.81
N ALA A 28 -10.08 22.62 -9.64
CA ALA A 28 -9.25 23.30 -8.65
C ALA A 28 -9.51 22.83 -7.21
N ILE A 29 -10.76 22.46 -6.87
CA ILE A 29 -11.13 21.94 -5.55
C ILE A 29 -10.95 20.40 -5.50
N ALA A 30 -11.32 19.70 -6.58
CA ALA A 30 -11.31 18.24 -6.61
C ALA A 30 -9.89 17.65 -6.62
N VAL A 31 -8.96 18.22 -7.37
CA VAL A 31 -7.59 17.70 -7.52
C VAL A 31 -6.83 17.63 -6.18
N PRO A 32 -6.72 18.71 -5.37
CA PRO A 32 -5.99 18.64 -4.10
C PRO A 32 -6.65 17.65 -3.12
N ASN A 33 -7.99 17.62 -3.07
CA ASN A 33 -8.73 16.69 -2.22
C ASN A 33 -8.53 15.22 -2.65
N PHE A 34 -8.55 14.96 -3.96
CA PHE A 34 -8.32 13.62 -4.50
C PHE A 34 -6.90 13.11 -4.18
N ILE A 35 -5.89 13.97 -4.30
CA ILE A 35 -4.51 13.64 -3.92
C ILE A 35 -4.45 13.29 -2.42
N ALA A 36 -5.04 14.12 -1.56
CA ALA A 36 -5.07 13.85 -0.11
C ALA A 36 -5.76 12.52 0.23
N TYR A 37 -6.89 12.22 -0.43
CA TYR A 37 -7.62 10.96 -0.25
C TYR A 37 -6.80 9.75 -0.70
N ARG A 38 -6.16 9.83 -1.88
CA ARG A 38 -5.27 8.79 -2.39
C ARG A 38 -4.12 8.51 -1.43
N ASN A 39 -3.55 9.56 -0.86
CA ASN A 39 -2.44 9.45 0.09
C ASN A 39 -2.85 8.74 1.37
N ARG A 40 -3.99 9.12 1.96
CA ARG A 40 -4.57 8.43 3.14
C ARG A 40 -4.86 6.96 2.84
N SER A 41 -5.39 6.67 1.67
CA SER A 41 -5.69 5.30 1.23
C SER A 41 -4.42 4.43 1.14
N LYS A 42 -3.33 4.99 0.61
CA LYS A 42 -2.03 4.30 0.57
C LYS A 42 -1.47 4.02 1.96
N VAL A 43 -1.55 4.99 2.89
CA VAL A 43 -1.11 4.78 4.29
C VAL A 43 -1.93 3.68 4.96
N ALA A 44 -3.26 3.71 4.79
CA ALA A 44 -4.13 2.66 5.31
C ALA A 44 -3.79 1.27 4.74
N SER A 45 -3.47 1.19 3.44
CA SER A 45 -3.02 -0.04 2.80
C SER A 45 -1.71 -0.58 3.40
N VAL A 46 -0.72 0.27 3.67
CA VAL A 46 0.54 -0.17 4.30
C VAL A 46 0.28 -0.70 5.71
N VAL A 47 -0.59 -0.04 6.49
CA VAL A 47 -0.95 -0.48 7.85
C VAL A 47 -1.69 -1.83 7.82
N SER A 48 -2.65 -2.02 6.91
CA SER A 48 -3.38 -3.29 6.79
C SER A 48 -2.45 -4.42 6.34
N THR A 49 -1.56 -4.13 5.40
CA THR A 49 -0.61 -5.10 4.87
C THR A 49 0.40 -5.52 5.94
N THR A 50 0.92 -4.57 6.72
CA THR A 50 1.83 -4.83 7.85
C THR A 50 1.15 -5.69 8.92
N SER A 51 -0.12 -5.40 9.21
CA SER A 51 -0.92 -6.21 10.15
C SER A 51 -1.10 -7.65 9.64
N SER A 52 -1.34 -7.81 8.34
CA SER A 52 -1.47 -9.12 7.69
C SER A 52 -0.16 -9.92 7.76
N ILE A 53 0.98 -9.25 7.53
CA ILE A 53 2.31 -9.86 7.70
C ILE A 53 2.51 -10.38 9.13
N ARG A 54 2.22 -9.55 10.14
CA ARG A 54 2.40 -9.93 11.53
C ARG A 54 1.50 -11.11 11.91
N ALA A 55 0.25 -11.10 11.45
CA ALA A 55 -0.69 -12.20 11.68
C ALA A 55 -0.20 -13.51 11.04
N ALA A 56 0.30 -13.46 9.81
CA ALA A 56 0.85 -14.63 9.13
C ALA A 56 2.10 -15.18 9.83
N LEU A 57 3.01 -14.31 10.30
CA LEU A 57 4.18 -14.74 11.06
C LEU A 57 3.81 -15.37 12.41
N ALA A 58 2.79 -14.83 13.08
CA ALA A 58 2.26 -15.43 14.31
C ALA A 58 1.58 -16.77 14.04
N ALA A 59 0.86 -16.91 12.93
CA ALA A 59 0.24 -18.17 12.51
C ALA A 59 1.30 -19.23 12.15
N TYR A 60 2.37 -18.83 11.45
CA TYR A 60 3.52 -19.71 11.21
C TYR A 60 4.08 -20.25 12.53
N ALA A 61 4.37 -19.37 13.48
CA ALA A 61 4.89 -19.78 14.77
C ALA A 61 3.89 -20.68 15.52
N ALA A 62 2.59 -20.41 15.45
CA ALA A 62 1.60 -21.25 16.12
C ALA A 62 1.50 -22.68 15.54
N ASP A 63 1.82 -22.85 14.26
CA ASP A 63 1.83 -24.17 13.58
C ASP A 63 3.14 -24.94 13.78
N ASP A 64 4.22 -24.26 14.19
CA ASP A 64 5.51 -24.87 14.49
C ASP A 64 5.49 -25.56 15.88
N ASP A 65 6.02 -26.79 15.95
CA ASP A 65 6.02 -27.59 17.19
C ASP A 65 6.71 -26.88 18.36
N ASN A 66 7.73 -26.06 18.08
CA ASN A 66 8.49 -25.31 19.07
C ASN A 66 8.06 -23.85 19.20
N GLN A 67 6.98 -23.46 18.51
CA GLN A 67 6.50 -22.08 18.42
C GLN A 67 7.54 -21.09 17.86
N TYR A 68 8.40 -21.56 16.95
CA TYR A 68 9.42 -20.73 16.34
C TYR A 68 8.91 -19.91 15.16
N TYR A 69 9.33 -18.66 15.10
CA TYR A 69 9.20 -17.86 13.87
C TYR A 69 10.13 -18.43 12.78
N PRO A 70 9.90 -18.13 11.49
CA PRO A 70 10.80 -18.57 10.43
C PRO A 70 12.23 -18.13 10.71
N ASP A 71 13.23 -18.98 10.55
CA ASP A 71 14.63 -18.59 10.80
C ASP A 71 15.14 -17.56 9.79
N SER A 72 14.60 -17.58 8.57
CA SER A 72 14.93 -16.63 7.52
C SER A 72 13.77 -16.39 6.58
N ILE A 73 13.76 -15.19 5.97
CA ILE A 73 12.84 -14.82 4.90
C ILE A 73 13.65 -14.20 3.78
N SER A 74 13.64 -14.84 2.61
CA SER A 74 14.42 -14.43 1.44
C SER A 74 13.76 -13.28 0.69
N GLY A 75 13.87 -12.07 1.24
CA GLY A 75 13.39 -10.86 0.60
C GLY A 75 11.86 -10.79 0.50
N TYR A 76 11.37 -9.95 -0.41
CA TYR A 76 9.93 -9.74 -0.61
C TYR A 76 9.21 -11.00 -1.11
N SER A 77 9.82 -11.78 -2.00
CA SER A 77 9.18 -12.99 -2.54
C SER A 77 8.92 -14.02 -1.44
N GLY A 78 9.94 -14.32 -0.62
CA GLY A 78 9.77 -15.26 0.50
C GLY A 78 8.74 -14.76 1.52
N LEU A 79 8.69 -13.44 1.76
CA LEU A 79 7.67 -12.85 2.61
C LEU A 79 6.26 -13.02 2.01
N LYS A 80 6.10 -12.77 0.71
CA LYS A 80 4.84 -12.96 -0.01
C LYS A 80 4.35 -14.39 0.09
N ASP A 81 5.21 -15.35 -0.20
CA ASP A 81 4.84 -16.76 -0.22
C ASP A 81 4.40 -17.22 1.19
N LEU A 82 5.14 -16.83 2.23
CA LEU A 82 4.75 -17.09 3.61
C LEU A 82 3.40 -16.45 3.94
N VAL A 83 3.26 -15.14 3.72
CA VAL A 83 2.02 -14.43 4.09
C VAL A 83 0.81 -15.00 3.37
N ASN A 84 0.95 -15.35 2.10
CA ASN A 84 -0.13 -15.92 1.31
C ASN A 84 -0.48 -17.36 1.75
N SER A 85 0.51 -18.14 2.21
CA SER A 85 0.27 -19.48 2.77
C SER A 85 -0.51 -19.44 4.09
N TYR A 86 -0.35 -18.38 4.88
CA TYR A 86 -1.01 -18.20 6.18
C TYR A 86 -2.21 -17.24 6.12
N GLY A 87 -2.91 -17.19 4.98
CA GLY A 87 -4.21 -16.53 4.82
C GLY A 87 -4.16 -15.02 4.58
N GLY A 88 -2.97 -14.43 4.45
CA GLY A 88 -2.80 -13.07 3.96
C GLY A 88 -2.82 -12.97 2.43
N ASN A 89 -2.74 -11.75 1.90
CA ASN A 89 -2.58 -11.53 0.46
C ASN A 89 -1.67 -10.32 0.22
N LEU A 90 -0.39 -10.60 -0.04
CA LEU A 90 0.56 -9.61 -0.52
C LEU A 90 0.51 -9.53 -2.06
N PRO A 91 0.54 -8.31 -2.64
CA PRO A 91 0.55 -8.14 -4.10
C PRO A 91 1.85 -8.68 -4.71
N ASP A 92 1.94 -8.73 -6.04
CA ASP A 92 3.11 -9.35 -6.69
C ASP A 92 4.41 -8.55 -6.61
N THR A 93 4.31 -7.25 -6.30
CA THR A 93 5.46 -6.35 -6.27
C THR A 93 5.51 -5.55 -4.97
N SER A 94 6.73 -5.29 -4.48
CA SER A 94 6.98 -4.45 -3.31
C SER A 94 6.41 -3.03 -3.49
N THR A 95 6.46 -2.50 -4.71
CA THR A 95 5.85 -1.20 -5.06
C THR A 95 4.34 -1.20 -4.88
N ALA A 96 3.65 -2.27 -5.29
CA ALA A 96 2.21 -2.39 -5.09
C ALA A 96 1.83 -2.58 -3.61
N ALA A 97 2.72 -3.19 -2.81
CA ALA A 97 2.53 -3.35 -1.37
C ALA A 97 2.73 -2.03 -0.59
N GLY A 98 3.37 -1.03 -1.20
CA GLY A 98 3.70 0.24 -0.56
C GLY A 98 4.92 0.20 0.36
N PHE A 99 5.76 -0.84 0.26
CA PHE A 99 7.02 -0.96 0.99
C PHE A 99 8.00 -1.88 0.28
N ASN A 100 9.29 -1.66 0.52
CA ASN A 100 10.39 -2.53 0.14
C ASN A 100 10.85 -3.36 1.34
N PHE A 101 11.06 -4.66 1.14
CA PHE A 101 11.72 -5.50 2.13
C PHE A 101 13.16 -5.00 2.36
N SER A 102 13.54 -4.79 3.62
CA SER A 102 14.90 -4.34 3.96
C SER A 102 15.70 -5.43 4.64
N SER A 103 15.16 -6.03 5.70
CA SER A 103 15.80 -7.15 6.39
C SER A 103 14.80 -7.94 7.23
N TYR A 104 15.15 -9.19 7.52
CA TYR A 104 14.46 -10.04 8.47
C TYR A 104 15.50 -10.77 9.33
N ASN A 105 15.32 -10.74 10.64
CA ASN A 105 16.16 -11.48 11.58
C ASN A 105 15.26 -12.13 12.63
N ALA A 106 15.40 -13.44 12.84
CA ALA A 106 14.74 -14.17 13.91
C ALA A 106 15.75 -14.61 14.96
N THR A 107 15.27 -14.75 16.19
CA THR A 107 15.98 -15.40 17.28
C THR A 107 15.04 -16.45 17.84
N ASN A 108 15.39 -17.71 17.63
CA ASN A 108 14.64 -18.89 18.06
C ASN A 108 15.52 -19.73 18.98
N ASN A 109 15.14 -19.84 20.25
CA ASN A 109 15.76 -20.71 21.24
C ASN A 109 14.68 -21.24 22.19
N ASP A 110 14.98 -22.30 22.94
CA ASP A 110 14.03 -23.00 23.82
C ASP A 110 13.27 -22.11 24.82
N THR A 111 13.80 -20.94 25.14
CA THR A 111 13.20 -19.98 26.09
C THR A 111 12.68 -18.70 25.44
N THR A 112 13.02 -18.42 24.19
CA THR A 112 12.67 -17.16 23.53
C THR A 112 12.59 -17.35 22.02
N SER A 113 11.42 -17.05 21.46
CA SER A 113 11.22 -16.89 20.03
C SER A 113 10.76 -15.45 19.71
N THR A 114 11.48 -14.76 18.83
CA THR A 114 11.16 -13.40 18.40
C THR A 114 11.72 -13.12 17.01
N TYR A 115 11.24 -12.05 16.37
CA TYR A 115 11.78 -11.57 15.10
C TYR A 115 11.77 -10.04 15.01
N SER A 116 12.58 -9.54 14.09
CA SER A 116 12.61 -8.15 13.63
C SER A 116 12.59 -8.12 12.10
N LEU A 117 11.47 -7.67 11.55
CA LEU A 117 11.28 -7.44 10.11
C LEU A 117 11.32 -5.93 9.84
N VAL A 118 12.24 -5.49 8.99
CA VAL A 118 12.36 -4.09 8.59
C VAL A 118 11.84 -3.90 7.18
N LEU A 119 10.85 -3.04 7.04
CA LEU A 119 10.24 -2.64 5.77
C LEU A 119 10.47 -1.15 5.54
N THR A 120 10.96 -0.78 4.36
CA THR A 120 11.11 0.64 3.98
C THR A 120 9.90 1.06 3.17
N VAL A 121 9.12 1.99 3.68
CA VAL A 121 7.89 2.43 3.05
C VAL A 121 8.18 3.15 1.72
N ASN A 122 7.40 2.85 0.68
CA ASN A 122 7.60 3.33 -0.69
C ASN A 122 6.28 3.85 -1.28
N GLY A 123 6.32 4.95 -2.03
CA GLY A 123 5.20 5.40 -2.84
C GLY A 123 4.06 6.04 -2.05
N VAL A 124 4.24 6.36 -0.77
CA VAL A 124 3.38 7.27 0.02
C VAL A 124 4.07 8.63 0.14
N PRO A 125 3.34 9.75 0.16
CA PRO A 125 3.97 11.07 0.22
C PRO A 125 4.55 11.46 1.58
N ASN A 126 5.58 12.31 1.47
CA ASN A 126 6.17 13.22 2.46
C ASN A 126 6.69 12.60 3.76
N ASP A 127 5.81 12.12 4.65
CA ASP A 127 6.18 11.87 6.05
C ASP A 127 6.56 10.43 6.36
N LEU A 128 6.31 9.52 5.42
CA LEU A 128 6.55 8.08 5.57
C LEU A 128 7.44 7.52 4.47
N GLU A 129 7.63 8.23 3.35
CA GLU A 129 8.48 7.74 2.27
C GLU A 129 9.92 7.54 2.75
N GLY A 130 10.48 6.37 2.45
CA GLY A 130 11.84 6.02 2.89
C GLY A 130 11.97 5.77 4.39
N LYS A 131 10.91 5.91 5.19
CA LYS A 131 10.96 5.54 6.61
C LYS A 131 10.90 4.03 6.77
N LYS A 132 11.66 3.55 7.76
CA LYS A 132 11.70 2.15 8.13
C LYS A 132 10.63 1.85 9.17
N LEU A 133 9.84 0.81 8.89
CA LEU A 133 8.91 0.19 9.80
C LEU A 133 9.53 -1.11 10.31
N THR A 134 9.68 -1.20 11.61
CA THR A 134 10.16 -2.42 12.27
C THR A 134 8.95 -3.15 12.83
N VAL A 135 8.71 -4.34 12.30
CA VAL A 135 7.63 -5.24 12.72
C VAL A 135 8.24 -6.29 13.62
N THR A 136 7.69 -6.42 14.83
CA THR A 136 8.06 -7.42 15.83
C THR A 136 6.79 -8.09 16.37
N PRO A 137 6.90 -9.21 17.09
CA PRO A 137 5.75 -9.82 17.77
C PRO A 137 4.99 -8.84 18.67
N SER A 138 5.71 -7.93 19.34
CA SER A 138 5.14 -6.97 20.29
C SER A 138 4.46 -5.76 19.62
N GLY A 139 4.73 -5.49 18.34
CA GLY A 139 4.16 -4.30 17.69
C GLY A 139 4.86 -3.90 16.39
N VAL A 140 4.43 -2.75 15.88
CA VAL A 140 5.08 -2.08 14.74
C VAL A 140 5.61 -0.75 15.24
N THR A 141 6.92 -0.54 15.12
CA THR A 141 7.58 0.72 15.45
C THR A 141 8.08 1.40 14.19
N LYS A 142 8.14 2.72 14.21
CA LYS A 142 8.76 3.52 13.15
C LYS A 142 10.16 3.87 13.63
N GLU A 143 11.18 3.64 12.81
CA GLU A 143 12.50 4.21 13.11
C GLU A 143 12.42 5.73 12.84
N THR A 144 12.58 6.52 13.90
CA THR A 144 12.80 7.95 13.79
C THR A 144 14.27 8.13 13.42
N GLN A 145 14.56 8.67 12.22
CA GLN A 145 15.90 9.18 11.91
C GLN A 145 16.24 10.35 12.82
#